data_AF-A0A418KNP3-F1
#
_entry.id   AF-A0A418KNP3-F1
#
_cell.length_a   1.000
_cell.length_b   1.000
_cell.length_c   1.000
_cell.angle_alpha   90.00
_cell.angle_beta   90.00
_cell.angle_gamma   90.00
#
_symmetry.space_group_name_H-M   'P 1'
#
loop_
_entity.id
_entity.type
_entity.pdbx_description
1 polymer ?
#
loop_
_entity_poly.entity_id
_entity_poly.type
_entity_poly.pdbx_seq_one_letter_code
_entity_poly.pdbx_strand_id
1 'polypeptide(L)'
;MDDAELARRRLRATGLGGPLDAATPGEVVGWFGAVQSQDYHPAKWGVAQRLRGAVTDAGLDHAFAEGELLRTHVLRPTWHFVTPADIRWLLALTAPRVHALNAYYYRQAELDDALLRRAADVVTEALAGGEHLTRPEVAAVLERHGIVAAGPRLAYILMFAELEQLICSGALRGKQHTYALLDDRAPAAD
;
A
#
# COMPACT_ATOMS: atom_id res chain seq x y z
N MET A 1 -18.78 30.30 -10.76
CA MET A 1 -19.06 28.86 -10.83
C MET A 1 -20.05 28.55 -9.73
N ASP A 2 -21.21 27.99 -10.03
CA ASP A 2 -22.17 27.55 -9.01
C ASP A 2 -21.85 26.13 -8.51
N ASP A 3 -22.50 25.71 -7.42
CA ASP A 3 -22.26 24.40 -6.80
C ASP A 3 -22.59 23.23 -7.73
N ALA A 4 -23.60 23.38 -8.59
CA ALA A 4 -24.02 22.34 -9.52
C ALA A 4 -22.98 22.14 -10.65
N GLU A 5 -22.37 23.22 -11.11
CA GLU A 5 -21.25 23.19 -12.06
C GLU A 5 -20.00 22.58 -11.43
N LEU A 6 -19.67 22.94 -10.19
CA LEU A 6 -18.55 22.33 -9.47
C LEU A 6 -18.76 20.82 -9.26
N ALA A 7 -19.97 20.39 -8.88
CA ALA A 7 -20.31 18.98 -8.70
C ALA A 7 -20.19 18.19 -10.02
N ARG A 8 -20.69 18.73 -11.14
CA ARG A 8 -20.55 18.10 -12.46
C ARG A 8 -19.09 17.96 -12.89
N ARG A 9 -18.27 18.99 -12.64
CA ARG A 9 -16.82 18.94 -12.91
C ARG A 9 -16.14 17.86 -12.08
N ARG A 10 -16.46 17.77 -10.79
CA ARG A 10 -15.93 16.72 -9.90
C ARG A 10 -16.36 15.33 -10.36
N LEU A 11 -17.62 15.12 -10.71
CA LEU A 11 -18.10 13.82 -11.21
C LEU A 11 -17.36 13.39 -12.48
N ARG A 12 -17.12 14.29 -13.43
CA ARG A 12 -16.33 14.01 -14.63
C ARG A 12 -14.86 13.75 -14.30
N ALA A 13 -14.23 14.62 -13.50
CA ALA A 13 -12.84 14.48 -13.08
C ALA A 13 -12.58 13.23 -12.24
N THR A 14 -13.63 12.62 -11.66
CA THR A 14 -13.51 11.38 -10.87
C THR A 14 -13.99 10.15 -11.64
N GLY A 15 -14.27 10.24 -12.94
CA GLY A 15 -14.67 9.10 -13.76
C GLY A 15 -16.09 8.59 -13.51
N LEU A 16 -16.93 9.33 -12.79
CA LEU A 16 -18.32 8.96 -12.46
C LEU A 16 -19.36 9.61 -13.37
N GLY A 17 -19.01 10.68 -14.09
CA GLY A 17 -19.84 11.32 -15.12
C GLY A 17 -19.58 10.77 -16.54
N GLY A 18 -18.82 9.69 -16.64
CA GLY A 18 -18.21 9.09 -17.83
C GLY A 18 -16.86 8.48 -17.43
N PRO A 19 -16.46 7.31 -17.95
CA PRO A 19 -15.21 6.65 -17.54
C PRO A 19 -14.00 7.55 -17.82
N LEU A 20 -12.95 7.40 -17.02
CA LEU A 20 -11.67 8.02 -17.35
C LEU A 20 -11.16 7.41 -18.65
N ASP A 21 -10.31 8.14 -19.39
CA ASP A 21 -9.55 7.55 -20.49
C ASP A 21 -8.36 6.75 -19.92
N ALA A 22 -8.68 5.75 -19.12
CA ALA A 22 -7.75 4.86 -18.43
C ALA A 22 -8.09 3.42 -18.82
N ALA A 23 -7.25 2.80 -19.63
CA ALA A 23 -7.35 1.42 -20.06
C ALA A 23 -6.91 0.43 -18.96
N THR A 24 -6.07 0.87 -18.01
CA THR A 24 -5.51 -0.01 -16.97
C THR A 24 -5.82 0.44 -15.54
N PRO A 25 -5.88 -0.48 -14.57
CA PRO A 25 -6.08 -0.15 -13.16
C PRO A 25 -5.06 0.86 -12.61
N GLY A 26 -3.81 0.74 -13.02
CA GLY A 26 -2.70 1.64 -12.68
C GLY A 26 -2.93 3.06 -13.20
N GLU A 27 -3.44 3.23 -14.43
CA GLU A 27 -3.78 4.55 -14.96
C GLU A 27 -4.89 5.24 -14.15
N VAL A 28 -5.89 4.49 -13.69
CA VAL A 28 -6.91 5.02 -12.77
C VAL A 28 -6.29 5.44 -11.45
N VAL A 29 -5.43 4.61 -10.84
CA VAL A 29 -4.80 4.94 -9.56
C VAL A 29 -3.84 6.13 -9.70
N GLY A 30 -3.03 6.17 -10.75
CA GLY A 30 -2.12 7.28 -11.06
C GLY A 30 -2.86 8.59 -11.28
N TRP A 31 -4.04 8.57 -11.91
CA TRP A 31 -4.89 9.76 -12.03
C TRP A 31 -5.28 10.38 -10.67
N PHE A 32 -5.49 9.56 -9.63
CA PHE A 32 -5.77 10.03 -8.28
C PHE A 32 -4.51 10.24 -7.42
N GLY A 33 -3.34 9.78 -7.88
CA GLY A 33 -2.11 9.61 -7.11
C GLY A 33 -2.19 8.47 -6.09
N ALA A 34 -3.29 8.37 -5.34
CA ALA A 34 -3.55 7.26 -4.43
C ALA A 34 -5.06 7.00 -4.26
N VAL A 35 -5.45 5.75 -4.07
CA VAL A 35 -6.84 5.33 -3.80
C VAL A 35 -6.89 4.56 -2.49
N GLN A 36 -7.64 5.03 -1.49
CA GLN A 36 -7.73 4.36 -0.20
C GLN A 36 -8.22 2.91 -0.36
N SER A 37 -7.48 1.97 0.22
CA SER A 37 -7.67 0.54 0.05
C SER A 37 -7.60 -0.21 1.37
N GLN A 38 -8.03 0.41 2.47
CA GLN A 38 -8.16 -0.27 3.76
C GLN A 38 -8.97 -1.56 3.63
N ASP A 39 -10.10 -1.48 2.92
CA ASP A 39 -10.87 -2.62 2.44
C ASP A 39 -10.54 -2.89 0.97
N TYR A 40 -9.92 -4.04 0.69
CA TYR A 40 -9.39 -4.38 -0.62
C TYR A 40 -10.47 -4.48 -1.72
N HIS A 41 -11.58 -5.19 -1.45
CA HIS A 41 -12.63 -5.43 -2.46
C HIS A 41 -13.41 -4.15 -2.83
N PRO A 42 -13.87 -3.31 -1.89
CA PRO A 42 -14.47 -2.03 -2.23
C PRO A 42 -13.52 -1.11 -3.02
N ALA A 43 -12.22 -1.12 -2.70
CA ALA A 43 -11.24 -0.34 -3.43
C ALA A 43 -11.04 -0.85 -4.88
N LYS A 44 -10.95 -2.17 -5.07
CA LYS A 44 -10.97 -2.80 -6.40
C LYS A 44 -12.18 -2.37 -7.22
N TRP A 45 -13.37 -2.42 -6.62
CA TRP A 45 -14.60 -1.98 -7.27
C TRP A 45 -14.59 -0.48 -7.62
N GLY A 46 -14.02 0.35 -6.74
CA GLY A 46 -13.80 1.77 -7.01
C GLY A 46 -12.93 2.01 -8.25
N VAL A 47 -11.85 1.24 -8.40
CA VAL A 47 -10.98 1.31 -9.58
C VAL A 47 -11.70 0.79 -10.83
N ALA A 48 -12.36 -0.38 -10.73
CA ALA A 48 -13.05 -1.04 -11.84
C ALA A 48 -14.05 -0.13 -12.56
N GLN A 49 -14.87 0.60 -11.81
CA GLN A 49 -15.93 1.45 -12.36
C GLN A 49 -15.42 2.65 -13.17
N ARG A 50 -14.13 2.99 -13.06
CA ARG A 50 -13.52 4.15 -13.69
C ARG A 50 -12.70 3.81 -14.93
N LEU A 51 -12.54 2.51 -15.21
CA LEU A 51 -11.82 2.03 -16.38
C LEU A 51 -12.61 2.25 -17.67
N ARG A 52 -11.87 2.50 -18.75
CA ARG A 52 -12.36 2.42 -20.11
C ARG A 52 -12.43 0.96 -20.52
N GLY A 53 -13.61 0.36 -20.36
CA GLY A 53 -13.90 -1.02 -20.76
C GLY A 53 -14.27 -1.91 -19.58
N ALA A 54 -14.41 -3.20 -19.84
CA ALA A 54 -14.73 -4.19 -18.82
C ALA A 54 -13.44 -4.75 -18.19
N VAL A 55 -13.46 -4.94 -16.88
CA VAL A 55 -12.42 -5.68 -16.13
C VAL A 55 -13.08 -6.74 -15.27
N THR A 56 -12.41 -7.86 -15.06
CA THR A 56 -12.85 -8.90 -14.13
C THR A 56 -12.17 -8.72 -12.77
N ASP A 57 -12.77 -9.29 -11.73
CA ASP A 57 -12.16 -9.31 -10.40
C ASP A 57 -10.76 -9.97 -10.41
N ALA A 58 -10.61 -11.05 -11.18
CA ALA A 58 -9.33 -11.73 -11.40
C ALA A 58 -8.32 -10.88 -12.17
N GLY A 59 -8.77 -10.06 -13.13
CA GLY A 59 -7.90 -9.12 -13.85
C GLY A 59 -7.31 -8.06 -12.94
N LEU A 60 -8.07 -7.58 -11.96
CA LEU A 60 -7.57 -6.66 -10.94
C LEU A 60 -6.60 -7.34 -9.96
N ASP A 61 -6.84 -8.60 -9.58
CA ASP A 61 -5.88 -9.36 -8.76
C ASP A 61 -4.59 -9.62 -9.51
N HIS A 62 -4.65 -9.84 -10.82
CA HIS A 62 -3.47 -9.95 -11.67
C HIS A 62 -2.69 -8.64 -11.73
N ALA A 63 -3.35 -7.50 -11.97
CA ALA A 63 -2.71 -6.18 -11.94
C ALA A 63 -2.02 -5.90 -10.59
N PHE A 64 -2.65 -6.31 -9.48
CA PHE A 64 -2.04 -6.25 -8.15
C PHE A 64 -0.84 -7.19 -8.00
N ALA A 65 -0.95 -8.44 -8.49
CA ALA A 65 0.12 -9.43 -8.44
C ALA A 65 1.35 -9.01 -9.25
N GLU A 66 1.18 -8.45 -10.44
CA GLU A 66 2.25 -7.96 -11.32
C GLU A 66 2.89 -6.65 -10.85
N GLY A 67 2.32 -6.01 -9.82
CA GLY A 67 2.86 -4.78 -9.26
C GLY A 67 2.42 -3.51 -9.99
N GLU A 68 1.49 -3.60 -10.94
CA GLU A 68 0.84 -2.41 -11.51
C GLU A 68 0.12 -1.59 -10.42
N LEU A 69 -0.48 -2.30 -9.46
CA LEU A 69 -1.04 -1.73 -8.24
C LEU A 69 -0.21 -2.19 -7.03
N LEU A 70 0.36 -1.24 -6.30
CA LEU A 70 0.99 -1.49 -5.01
C LEU A 70 0.09 -0.98 -3.91
N ARG A 71 0.12 -1.64 -2.74
CA ARG A 71 -0.62 -1.23 -1.55
C ARG A 71 0.36 -1.00 -0.40
N THR A 72 0.25 0.16 0.22
CA THR A 72 1.12 0.60 1.32
C THR A 72 0.40 1.62 2.21
N HIS A 73 0.90 1.86 3.42
CA HIS A 73 0.44 2.97 4.25
C HIS A 73 1.07 4.27 3.76
N VAL A 74 0.23 5.23 3.39
CA VAL A 74 0.65 6.51 2.78
C VAL A 74 -0.44 7.57 2.98
N LEU A 75 -0.07 8.86 2.95
CA LEU A 75 -0.93 10.04 3.22
C LEU A 75 -1.42 10.17 4.68
N ARG A 76 -1.91 9.08 5.24
CA ARG A 76 -2.42 8.89 6.61
C ARG A 76 -2.25 7.42 7.00
N PRO A 77 -2.44 7.04 8.29
CA PRO A 77 -2.26 5.65 8.76
C PRO A 77 -3.31 4.64 8.23
N THR A 78 -3.56 4.60 6.92
CA THR A 78 -4.44 3.63 6.25
C THR A 78 -3.79 3.17 4.94
N TRP A 79 -4.07 1.94 4.54
CA TRP A 79 -3.61 1.45 3.24
C TRP A 79 -4.25 2.21 2.07
N HIS A 80 -3.45 2.48 1.05
CA HIS A 80 -3.90 2.97 -0.25
C HIS A 80 -3.27 2.15 -1.36
N PHE A 81 -3.97 2.01 -2.48
CA PHE A 81 -3.36 1.69 -3.76
C PHE A 81 -2.59 2.90 -4.27
N VAL A 82 -1.40 2.65 -4.78
CA VAL A 82 -0.51 3.59 -5.47
C VAL A 82 0.13 2.88 -6.65
N THR A 83 0.63 3.64 -7.62
CA THR A 83 1.43 3.09 -8.72
C THR A 83 2.89 2.94 -8.28
N PRO A 84 3.69 2.07 -8.95
CA PRO A 84 5.13 2.05 -8.76
C PRO A 84 5.79 3.41 -9.00
N ALA A 85 5.32 4.18 -9.99
CA ALA A 85 5.87 5.50 -10.29
C ALA A 85 5.62 6.52 -9.16
N ASP A 86 4.56 6.33 -8.37
CA ASP A 86 4.16 7.32 -7.36
C ASP A 86 4.56 6.98 -5.93
N ILE A 87 4.85 5.70 -5.64
CA ILE A 87 5.00 5.22 -4.26
C ILE A 87 6.10 5.94 -3.48
N ARG A 88 7.29 6.15 -4.07
CA ARG A 88 8.44 6.73 -3.37
C ARG A 88 8.24 8.19 -3.03
N TRP A 89 7.87 9.03 -4.01
CA TRP A 89 7.67 10.44 -3.75
C TRP A 89 6.50 10.69 -2.79
N LEU A 90 5.42 9.90 -2.87
CA LEU A 90 4.30 9.98 -1.92
C LEU A 90 4.73 9.61 -0.50
N LEU A 91 5.52 8.55 -0.33
CA LEU A 91 6.06 8.16 0.98
C LEU A 91 7.02 9.21 1.51
N ALA A 92 7.97 9.70 0.70
CA ALA A 92 8.89 10.77 1.08
C ALA A 92 8.15 12.03 1.57
N LEU A 93 7.06 12.40 0.89
CA LEU A 93 6.26 13.58 1.25
C LEU A 93 5.42 13.38 2.52
N THR A 94 4.87 12.17 2.73
CA THR A 94 3.81 11.97 3.74
C THR A 94 4.23 11.17 4.96
N ALA A 95 5.23 10.29 4.85
CA ALA A 95 5.69 9.44 5.94
C ALA A 95 6.09 10.20 7.21
N PRO A 96 6.80 11.36 7.16
CA PRO A 96 7.15 12.09 8.38
C PRO A 96 5.92 12.46 9.22
N ARG A 97 4.81 12.83 8.57
CA ARG A 97 3.55 13.13 9.26
C ARG A 97 2.87 11.87 9.79
N VAL A 98 2.93 10.76 9.07
CA VAL A 98 2.36 9.48 9.52
C VAL A 98 3.12 8.95 10.74
N HIS A 99 4.45 9.01 10.76
CA HIS A 99 5.23 8.67 11.96
C HIS A 99 4.85 9.56 13.16
N ALA A 100 4.69 10.86 12.96
CA ALA A 100 4.27 11.76 14.03
C ALA A 100 2.90 11.38 14.62
N LEU A 101 1.94 10.96 13.78
CA LEU A 101 0.64 10.45 14.23
C LEU A 101 0.77 9.11 14.96
N ASN A 102 1.69 8.25 14.53
CA ASN A 102 1.93 6.94 15.12
C ASN A 102 2.75 6.97 16.40
N ALA A 103 3.44 8.07 16.72
CA ALA A 103 4.37 8.16 17.84
C ALA A 103 3.77 7.71 19.19
N TYR A 104 2.49 8.04 19.43
CA TYR A 104 1.76 7.58 20.61
C TYR A 104 1.62 6.05 20.62
N TYR A 105 1.24 5.47 19.49
CA TYR A 105 1.02 4.03 19.37
C TYR A 105 2.31 3.22 19.36
N TYR A 106 3.41 3.75 18.81
CA TYR A 106 4.73 3.16 18.96
C TYR A 106 5.10 3.00 20.43
N ARG A 107 4.90 4.04 21.25
CA ARG A 107 5.11 3.95 22.71
C ARG A 107 4.17 2.94 23.38
N GLN A 108 2.89 2.93 23.03
CA GLN A 108 1.94 1.96 23.60
C GLN A 108 2.28 0.51 23.24
N ALA A 109 2.88 0.29 22.06
CA ALA A 109 3.32 -1.02 21.60
C ALA A 109 4.74 -1.39 22.10
N GLU A 110 5.38 -0.52 22.89
CA GLU A 110 6.76 -0.65 23.37
C GLU A 110 7.76 -0.83 22.21
N LEU A 111 7.54 -0.05 21.14
CA LEU A 111 8.37 -0.01 19.94
C LEU A 111 9.18 1.29 19.98
N ASP A 112 10.45 1.19 20.35
CA ASP A 112 11.41 2.27 20.15
C ASP A 112 12.03 2.21 18.74
N ASP A 113 12.71 3.29 18.36
CA ASP A 113 13.33 3.41 17.04
C ASP A 113 14.36 2.31 16.75
N ALA A 114 15.09 1.85 17.76
CA ALA A 114 16.12 0.83 17.59
C ALA A 114 15.49 -0.53 17.28
N LEU A 115 14.42 -0.88 18.00
CA LEU A 115 13.65 -2.10 17.76
C LEU A 115 12.91 -2.04 16.43
N LEU A 116 12.35 -0.88 16.05
CA LEU A 116 11.69 -0.71 14.75
C LEU A 116 12.64 -0.94 13.58
N ARG A 117 13.83 -0.32 13.60
CA ARG A 117 14.86 -0.52 12.57
C ARG A 117 15.33 -1.98 12.53
N ARG A 118 15.66 -2.56 13.68
CA ARG A 118 16.06 -3.97 13.77
C ARG A 118 14.99 -4.93 13.24
N ALA A 119 13.72 -4.68 13.57
CA ALA A 119 12.62 -5.48 13.07
C ALA A 119 12.44 -5.32 11.56
N ALA A 120 12.58 -4.10 11.03
CA ALA A 120 12.53 -3.84 9.60
C ALA A 120 13.68 -4.55 8.86
N ASP A 121 14.91 -4.50 9.37
CA ASP A 121 16.06 -5.21 8.81
C ASP A 121 15.78 -6.72 8.69
N VAL A 122 15.31 -7.34 9.78
CA VAL A 122 14.94 -8.77 9.81
C VAL A 122 13.84 -9.11 8.79
N VAL A 123 12.86 -8.22 8.61
CA VAL A 123 11.80 -8.42 7.62
C VAL A 123 12.36 -8.30 6.19
N THR A 124 13.18 -7.28 5.92
CA THR A 124 13.75 -7.08 4.58
C THR A 124 14.68 -8.22 4.17
N GLU A 125 15.51 -8.74 5.08
CA GLU A 125 16.36 -9.90 4.83
C GLU A 125 15.53 -11.14 4.47
N ALA A 126 14.41 -11.36 5.16
CA ALA A 126 13.53 -12.48 4.88
C ALA A 126 12.71 -12.34 3.59
N LEU A 127 12.59 -11.12 3.06
CA LEU A 127 11.94 -10.82 1.78
C LEU A 127 12.92 -10.79 0.59
N ALA A 128 14.22 -10.85 0.86
CA ALA A 128 15.24 -10.82 -0.18
C ALA A 128 15.11 -11.98 -1.17
N GLY A 129 15.50 -11.74 -2.42
CA GLY A 129 15.40 -12.74 -3.49
C GLY A 129 14.01 -12.84 -4.12
N GLY A 130 13.16 -11.82 -3.97
CA GLY A 130 11.80 -11.80 -4.51
C GLY A 130 10.78 -12.58 -3.69
N GLU A 131 11.07 -12.83 -2.40
CA GLU A 131 10.17 -13.55 -1.51
C GLU A 131 8.96 -12.70 -1.11
N HIS A 132 7.81 -13.35 -1.00
CA HIS A 132 6.55 -12.72 -0.61
C HIS A 132 6.05 -13.40 0.67
N LEU A 133 5.99 -12.66 1.78
CA LEU A 133 5.61 -13.24 3.07
C LEU A 133 4.24 -12.75 3.53
N THR A 134 3.40 -13.68 3.95
CA THR A 134 2.16 -13.38 4.65
C THR A 134 2.45 -12.80 6.04
N ARG A 135 1.46 -12.11 6.61
CA ARG A 135 1.59 -11.53 7.96
C ARG A 135 1.99 -12.57 9.04
N PRO A 136 1.41 -13.79 9.09
CA PRO A 136 1.86 -14.82 10.03
C PRO A 136 3.31 -15.28 9.81
N GLU A 137 3.75 -15.36 8.55
CA GLU A 137 5.14 -15.74 8.23
C GLU A 137 6.12 -14.66 8.69
N VAL A 138 5.79 -13.38 8.48
CA VAL A 138 6.59 -12.27 9.02
C VAL A 138 6.67 -12.33 10.55
N ALA A 139 5.55 -12.62 11.23
CA ALA A 139 5.55 -12.79 12.69
C ALA A 139 6.50 -13.91 13.13
N ALA A 140 6.47 -15.06 12.45
CA ALA A 140 7.34 -16.18 12.73
C ALA A 140 8.82 -15.87 12.45
N VAL A 141 9.12 -15.09 11.40
CA VAL A 141 10.49 -14.61 11.12
C VAL A 141 11.01 -13.74 12.27
N LEU A 142 10.20 -12.78 12.72
CA LEU A 142 10.55 -11.88 13.82
C LEU A 142 10.77 -12.66 15.13
N GLU A 143 9.91 -13.63 15.43
CA GLU A 143 10.01 -14.45 16.64
C GLU A 143 11.31 -15.27 16.68
N ARG A 144 11.75 -15.84 15.55
CA ARG A 144 13.06 -16.52 15.45
C ARG A 144 14.26 -15.62 15.76
N HIS A 145 14.09 -14.30 15.62
CA HIS A 145 15.10 -13.29 15.96
C HIS A 145 14.89 -12.67 17.36
N GLY A 146 14.02 -13.26 18.17
CA GLY A 146 13.72 -12.79 19.52
C GLY A 146 12.83 -11.55 19.57
N ILE A 147 12.12 -11.23 18.48
CA ILE A 147 11.18 -10.11 18.41
C ILE A 147 9.76 -10.65 18.42
N VAL A 148 9.14 -10.66 19.61
CA VAL A 148 7.74 -11.06 19.74
C VAL A 148 6.84 -9.94 19.20
N ALA A 149 6.15 -10.20 18.09
CA ALA A 149 5.29 -9.23 17.44
C ALA A 149 3.93 -9.86 17.09
N ALA A 150 2.87 -9.36 17.74
CA ALA A 150 1.49 -9.78 17.47
C ALA A 150 0.54 -8.58 17.49
N GLY A 151 -0.65 -8.74 16.89
CA GLY A 151 -1.71 -7.74 16.92
C GLY A 151 -1.22 -6.34 16.49
N PRO A 152 -1.45 -5.29 17.29
CA PRO A 152 -0.99 -3.93 17.00
C PRO A 152 0.53 -3.80 16.86
N ARG A 153 1.33 -4.52 17.67
CA ARG A 153 2.80 -4.44 17.62
C ARG A 153 3.34 -4.84 16.25
N LEU A 154 2.83 -5.95 15.71
CA LEU A 154 3.16 -6.39 14.35
C LEU A 154 2.64 -5.39 13.29
N ALA A 155 1.45 -4.82 13.50
CA ALA A 155 0.90 -3.83 12.56
C ALA A 155 1.83 -2.60 12.43
N TYR A 156 2.31 -2.10 13.56
CA TYR A 156 3.18 -0.91 13.59
C TYR A 156 4.60 -1.18 13.11
N ILE A 157 5.13 -2.39 13.30
CA ILE A 157 6.41 -2.80 12.68
C ILE A 157 6.29 -2.81 11.15
N LEU A 158 5.25 -3.43 10.60
CA LEU A 158 5.04 -3.50 9.15
C LEU A 158 4.78 -2.10 8.57
N MET A 159 3.94 -1.30 9.23
CA MET A 159 3.67 0.08 8.83
C MET A 159 4.93 0.94 8.87
N PHE A 160 5.80 0.75 9.88
CA PHE A 160 7.09 1.43 9.91
C PHE A 160 7.94 1.05 8.70
N ALA A 161 8.12 -0.23 8.40
CA ALA A 161 8.89 -0.67 7.23
C ALA A 161 8.30 -0.19 5.88
N GLU A 162 6.97 -0.10 5.77
CA GLU A 162 6.29 0.50 4.62
C GLU A 162 6.60 2.00 4.48
N LEU A 163 6.56 2.76 5.58
CA LEU A 163 6.81 4.20 5.61
C LEU A 163 8.29 4.55 5.36
N GLU A 164 9.19 3.68 5.81
CA GLU A 164 10.64 3.76 5.53
C GLU A 164 10.99 3.31 4.10
N GLN A 165 9.99 3.05 3.24
CA GLN A 165 10.18 2.66 1.83
C GLN A 165 10.94 1.34 1.65
N LEU A 166 10.86 0.43 2.62
CA LEU A 166 11.57 -0.85 2.59
C LEU A 166 10.71 -1.96 1.97
N ILE A 167 9.41 -1.95 2.31
CA ILE A 167 8.46 -2.97 1.86
C ILE A 167 7.19 -2.34 1.31
N CYS A 168 6.47 -3.10 0.50
CA CYS A 168 5.09 -2.83 0.14
C CYS A 168 4.31 -4.14 0.07
N SER A 169 3.08 -4.11 -0.46
CA SER A 169 2.36 -5.33 -0.75
C SER A 169 3.07 -6.19 -1.81
N GLY A 170 3.15 -7.49 -1.54
CA GLY A 170 3.40 -8.51 -2.56
C GLY A 170 2.11 -9.02 -3.20
N ALA A 171 2.26 -9.98 -4.11
CA ALA A 171 1.15 -10.71 -4.73
C ALA A 171 0.32 -11.48 -3.68
N LEU A 172 -1.00 -11.58 -3.90
CA LEU A 172 -1.86 -12.36 -3.02
C LEU A 172 -1.46 -13.84 -3.00
N ARG A 173 -1.50 -14.45 -1.81
CA ARG A 173 -1.42 -15.91 -1.65
C ARG A 173 -2.79 -16.43 -1.27
N GLY A 174 -3.53 -16.92 -2.27
CA GLY A 174 -4.95 -17.20 -2.11
C GLY A 174 -5.72 -15.93 -1.72
N LYS A 175 -6.31 -15.90 -0.52
CA LYS A 175 -7.00 -14.72 0.02
C LYS A 175 -6.13 -13.86 0.95
N GLN A 176 -4.88 -14.23 1.17
CA GLN A 176 -3.99 -13.55 2.10
C GLN A 176 -3.15 -12.50 1.39
N HIS A 177 -3.06 -11.31 1.98
CA HIS A 177 -2.07 -10.31 1.59
C HIS A 177 -0.67 -10.75 2.04
N THR A 178 0.31 -10.42 1.22
CA THR A 178 1.73 -10.61 1.49
C THR A 178 2.45 -9.26 1.46
N TYR A 179 3.67 -9.26 1.97
CA TYR A 179 4.64 -8.17 1.87
C TYR A 179 5.79 -8.62 0.97
N ALA A 180 6.38 -7.68 0.26
CA ALA A 180 7.54 -7.86 -0.61
C ALA A 180 8.45 -6.62 -0.49
N LEU A 181 9.72 -6.75 -0.87
CA LEU A 181 10.63 -5.60 -0.93
C LEU A 181 10.10 -4.56 -1.92
N LEU A 182 10.15 -3.29 -1.53
CA LEU A 182 9.72 -2.21 -2.41
C LEU A 182 10.61 -2.15 -3.66
N ASP A 183 11.92 -2.37 -3.51
CA ASP A 183 12.89 -2.32 -4.60
C ASP A 183 12.61 -3.37 -5.69
N ASP A 184 12.09 -4.55 -5.31
CA ASP A 184 11.72 -5.61 -6.26
C ASP A 184 10.42 -5.26 -6.99
N ARG A 185 9.50 -4.58 -6.31
CA ARG A 185 8.13 -4.27 -6.81
C ARG A 185 8.05 -2.95 -7.57
N ALA A 186 8.97 -2.02 -7.32
CA ALA A 186 9.07 -0.71 -7.94
C ALA A 186 10.54 -0.32 -8.24
N PRO A 187 11.27 -1.10 -9.07
CA PRO A 187 12.69 -0.89 -9.30
C PRO A 187 13.03 0.41 -10.06
N ALA A 188 12.06 0.95 -10.80
CA ALA A 188 12.22 2.15 -11.62
C ALA A 188 11.63 3.43 -10.98
N ALA A 189 11.22 3.34 -9.71
CA ALA A 189 10.72 4.49 -8.97
C ALA A 189 11.91 5.27 -8.38
N ASP A 190 11.99 6.56 -8.68
CA ASP A 190 12.99 7.51 -8.16
C ASP A 190 12.64 8.01 -6.75
#